data_AF-A0A6L7G999-F1
#
_entry.id   AF-A0A6L7G999-F1
#
_cell.length_a   1.000
_cell.length_b   1.000
_cell.length_c   1.000
_cell.angle_alpha   90.00
_cell.angle_beta   90.00
_cell.angle_gamma   90.00
#
_symmetry.space_group_name_H-M   'P 1'
#
loop_
_entity.id
_entity.type
_entity.pdbx_description
1 polymer ?
#
loop_
_entity_poly.entity_id
_entity_poly.type
_entity_poly.pdbx_seq_one_letter_code
_entity_poly.pdbx_strand_id
1 'polypeptide(L)'
;MLAAMDSQGRVIFAILLREARVRHGRSHLGYGWAVIEPVALILFLTLVFSQLRSSGISGYDFALFFATGVLPFNLFRTSSQYASGALEANRPLFHYPPVQPVDAVLARVLLESATALLVMGLVFGAQIAWLRAPPPAHPLQLLAVLGLAATLAFGVAMCLATAREWLPSLGHLYGVLMGPAFLLSGIFFSLHAMPEGARDMLVWNPLIHIVEGFRSGYLAGYRAPELDLAYLAWFAGGSVVLGLALTLTFGRKAS
;
A
#
# COMPACT_ATOMS: atom_id res chain seq x y z
N MET A 1 -18.47 -9.70 24.69
CA MET A 1 -17.33 -9.10 23.99
C MET A 1 -16.76 -10.05 22.93
N LEU A 2 -16.31 -11.26 23.30
CA LEU A 2 -15.80 -12.26 22.33
C LEU A 2 -16.81 -12.66 21.23
N ALA A 3 -18.08 -12.91 21.59
CA ALA A 3 -19.13 -13.22 20.60
C ALA A 3 -19.43 -12.07 19.62
N ALA A 4 -19.23 -10.81 20.05
CA ALA A 4 -19.41 -9.64 19.21
C ALA A 4 -18.24 -9.51 18.21
N MET A 5 -17.01 -9.76 18.67
CA MET A 5 -15.81 -9.79 17.82
C MET A 5 -15.88 -10.92 16.78
N ASP A 6 -16.36 -12.11 17.18
CA ASP A 6 -16.59 -13.22 16.24
C ASP A 6 -17.65 -12.86 15.19
N SER A 7 -18.71 -12.14 15.58
CA SER A 7 -19.73 -11.70 14.64
C SER A 7 -19.20 -10.67 13.64
N GLN A 8 -18.38 -9.72 14.08
CA GLN A 8 -17.75 -8.72 13.19
C GLN A 8 -16.70 -9.35 12.28
N GLY A 9 -15.89 -10.29 12.77
CA GLY A 9 -14.94 -11.04 11.94
C GLY A 9 -15.63 -11.76 10.79
N ARG A 10 -16.81 -12.36 11.04
CA ARG A 10 -17.62 -12.99 9.99
C ARG A 10 -18.17 -11.99 8.97
N VAL A 11 -18.59 -10.80 9.41
CA VAL A 11 -19.06 -9.72 8.52
C VAL A 11 -17.92 -9.25 7.61
N ILE A 12 -16.76 -8.91 8.19
CA ILE A 12 -15.58 -8.47 7.43
C ILE A 12 -15.16 -9.54 6.43
N PHE A 13 -15.12 -10.80 6.85
CA PHE A 13 -14.78 -11.92 5.97
C PHE A 13 -15.78 -12.09 4.83
N ALA A 14 -17.09 -11.97 5.10
CA ALA A 14 -18.12 -12.05 4.07
C ALA A 14 -17.99 -10.90 3.04
N ILE A 15 -17.74 -9.68 3.50
CA ILE A 15 -17.50 -8.52 2.61
C ILE A 15 -16.22 -8.74 1.81
N LEU A 16 -15.14 -9.21 2.44
CA LEU A 16 -13.88 -9.50 1.78
C LEU A 16 -14.07 -10.53 0.66
N LEU A 17 -14.78 -11.63 0.91
CA LEU A 17 -15.09 -12.63 -0.12
C LEU A 17 -15.92 -12.06 -1.27
N ARG A 18 -16.90 -11.20 -0.98
CA ARG A 18 -17.66 -10.48 -2.01
C ARG A 18 -16.75 -9.57 -2.83
N GLU A 19 -15.93 -8.76 -2.19
CA GLU A 19 -15.00 -7.83 -2.84
C GLU A 19 -13.96 -8.58 -3.67
N ALA A 20 -13.44 -9.72 -3.19
CA ALA A 20 -12.54 -10.60 -3.95
C ALA A 20 -13.18 -11.09 -5.25
N ARG A 21 -14.44 -11.54 -5.19
CA ARG A 21 -15.21 -11.95 -6.38
C ARG A 21 -15.49 -10.78 -7.32
N VAL A 22 -15.83 -9.61 -6.79
CA VAL A 22 -16.11 -8.42 -7.62
C VAL A 22 -14.84 -7.91 -8.29
N ARG A 23 -13.73 -7.83 -7.56
CA ARG A 23 -12.46 -7.28 -8.03
C ARG A 23 -11.74 -8.21 -9.00
N HIS A 24 -11.68 -9.50 -8.69
CA HIS A 24 -10.85 -10.45 -9.44
C HIS A 24 -11.66 -11.57 -10.12
N GLY A 25 -12.95 -11.71 -9.83
CA GLY A 25 -13.78 -12.83 -10.32
C GLY A 25 -14.53 -12.59 -11.62
N ARG A 26 -14.47 -11.39 -12.22
CA ARG A 26 -15.19 -11.07 -13.47
C ARG A 26 -14.50 -11.56 -14.75
N SER A 27 -13.25 -12.03 -14.69
CA SER A 27 -12.53 -12.58 -15.84
C SER A 27 -11.74 -13.83 -15.46
N HIS A 28 -11.58 -14.77 -16.40
CA HIS A 28 -10.80 -16.00 -16.20
C HIS A 28 -9.34 -15.74 -15.78
N LEU A 29 -8.81 -14.54 -16.00
CA LEU A 29 -7.44 -14.11 -15.66
C LEU A 29 -7.40 -12.99 -14.61
N GLY A 30 -8.49 -12.71 -13.89
CA GLY A 30 -8.62 -11.49 -13.07
C GLY A 30 -7.59 -11.36 -11.93
N TYR A 31 -7.22 -12.46 -11.29
CA TYR A 31 -6.10 -12.48 -10.31
C TYR A 31 -4.73 -12.42 -11.00
N GLY A 32 -4.60 -13.00 -12.19
CA GLY A 32 -3.36 -12.97 -12.97
C GLY A 32 -2.93 -11.53 -13.28
N TRP A 33 -3.88 -10.66 -13.60
CA TRP A 33 -3.60 -9.24 -13.87
C TRP A 33 -2.96 -8.49 -12.70
N ALA A 34 -3.34 -8.81 -11.46
CA ALA A 34 -2.75 -8.19 -10.27
C ALA A 34 -1.26 -8.54 -10.10
N VAL A 35 -0.82 -9.66 -10.68
CA VAL A 35 0.60 -10.08 -10.70
C VAL A 35 1.30 -9.55 -11.95
N ILE A 36 0.64 -9.61 -13.10
CA ILE A 36 1.21 -9.21 -14.40
C ILE A 36 1.61 -7.74 -14.39
N GLU A 37 0.77 -6.84 -13.86
CA GLU A 37 1.06 -5.40 -13.84
C GLU A 37 2.39 -5.05 -13.12
N PRO A 38 2.61 -5.41 -11.84
CA PRO A 38 3.85 -5.11 -11.16
C PRO A 38 5.06 -5.85 -11.76
N VAL A 39 4.90 -7.10 -12.20
CA VAL A 39 5.98 -7.84 -12.87
C VAL A 39 6.38 -7.17 -14.18
N ALA A 40 5.42 -6.78 -15.02
CA ALA A 40 5.68 -6.09 -16.27
C ALA A 40 6.37 -4.75 -16.03
N LEU A 41 5.95 -3.99 -15.02
CA LEU A 41 6.57 -2.72 -14.65
C LEU A 41 8.03 -2.90 -14.20
N ILE A 42 8.29 -3.88 -13.32
CA ILE A 42 9.65 -4.19 -12.86
C ILE A 42 10.53 -4.63 -14.03
N LEU A 43 10.05 -5.54 -14.88
CA LEU A 43 10.79 -6.01 -16.05
C LEU A 43 11.08 -4.88 -17.02
N PHE A 44 10.06 -4.09 -17.38
CA PHE A 44 10.19 -2.96 -18.30
C PHE A 44 11.23 -1.95 -17.80
N LEU A 45 11.11 -1.50 -16.55
CA LEU A 45 12.03 -0.51 -16.01
C LEU A 45 13.42 -1.08 -15.80
N THR A 46 13.55 -2.35 -15.43
CA THR A 46 14.86 -3.01 -15.36
C THR A 46 15.54 -3.05 -16.72
N LEU A 47 14.82 -3.41 -17.79
CA LEU A 47 15.36 -3.41 -19.14
C LEU A 47 15.76 -2.00 -19.61
N VAL A 48 14.93 -0.99 -19.36
CA VAL A 48 15.22 0.40 -19.75
C VAL A 48 16.44 0.94 -18.99
N PHE A 49 16.48 0.78 -17.67
CA PHE A 49 17.54 1.37 -16.84
C PHE A 49 18.85 0.57 -16.87
N SER A 50 18.82 -0.74 -17.10
CA SER A 50 20.06 -1.53 -17.31
C SER A 50 20.82 -1.10 -18.57
N GLN A 51 20.12 -0.64 -19.61
CA GLN A 51 20.75 -0.12 -20.84
C GLN A 51 21.27 1.31 -20.66
N LEU A 52 20.58 2.14 -19.87
CA LEU A 52 20.93 3.54 -19.63
C LEU A 52 22.02 3.72 -18.55
N ARG A 53 22.18 2.77 -17.63
CA ARG A 53 23.13 2.84 -16.52
C ARG A 53 23.95 1.55 -16.42
N SER A 54 25.23 1.62 -16.81
CA SER A 54 26.16 0.47 -16.76
C SER A 54 26.63 0.10 -15.34
N SER A 55 26.32 0.91 -14.33
CA SER A 55 26.65 0.66 -12.93
C SER A 55 25.38 0.77 -12.07
N GLY A 56 25.09 -0.29 -11.31
CA GLY A 56 23.91 -0.37 -10.44
C GLY A 56 23.85 0.77 -9.43
N ILE A 57 22.63 1.19 -9.10
CA ILE A 57 22.42 2.16 -8.01
C ILE A 57 22.89 1.49 -6.72
N SER A 58 23.91 2.07 -6.08
CA SER A 58 24.43 1.64 -4.78
C SER A 58 24.99 0.21 -4.71
N GLY A 59 25.41 -0.38 -5.84
CA GLY A 59 26.00 -1.73 -5.87
C GLY A 59 25.00 -2.89 -5.78
N TYR A 60 23.69 -2.61 -5.83
CA TYR A 60 22.64 -3.62 -5.89
C TYR A 60 22.09 -3.77 -7.31
N ASP A 61 21.54 -4.96 -7.61
CA ASP A 61 20.77 -5.18 -8.84
C ASP A 61 19.59 -4.19 -8.90
N PHE A 62 19.48 -3.46 -10.00
CA PHE A 62 18.41 -2.48 -10.20
C PHE A 62 17.02 -3.12 -10.10
N ALA A 63 16.84 -4.35 -10.59
CA ALA A 63 15.56 -5.07 -10.50
C ALA A 63 15.16 -5.27 -9.05
N LEU A 64 16.12 -5.61 -8.19
CA LEU A 64 15.88 -5.82 -6.76
C LEU A 64 15.65 -4.49 -6.03
N PHE A 65 16.47 -3.47 -6.33
CA PHE A 65 16.31 -2.13 -5.76
C PHE A 65 14.96 -1.50 -6.13
N PHE A 66 14.51 -1.69 -7.37
CA PHE A 66 13.24 -1.20 -7.85
C PHE A 66 12.07 -2.01 -7.26
N ALA A 67 12.14 -3.34 -7.23
CA ALA A 67 11.13 -4.20 -6.62
C ALA A 67 10.89 -3.86 -5.13
N THR A 68 11.96 -3.65 -4.36
CA THR A 68 11.90 -3.27 -2.94
C THR A 68 11.34 -1.87 -2.70
N GLY A 69 11.28 -1.00 -3.71
CA GLY A 69 10.59 0.29 -3.62
C GLY A 69 9.16 0.28 -4.14
N VAL A 70 8.95 -0.27 -5.34
CA VAL A 70 7.66 -0.20 -6.03
C VAL A 70 6.57 -1.03 -5.36
N LEU A 71 6.92 -2.20 -4.82
CA LEU A 71 5.94 -3.12 -4.23
C LEU A 71 5.32 -2.58 -2.94
N PRO A 72 6.09 -2.11 -1.93
CA PRO A 72 5.49 -1.54 -0.72
C PRO A 72 4.75 -0.23 -1.00
N PHE A 73 5.21 0.57 -1.97
CA PHE A 73 4.45 1.74 -2.43
C PHE A 73 3.11 1.34 -3.07
N ASN A 74 3.12 0.32 -3.94
CA ASN A 74 1.91 -0.15 -4.60
C ASN A 74 0.90 -0.71 -3.59
N LEU A 75 1.35 -1.42 -2.54
CA LEU A 75 0.49 -1.81 -1.43
C LEU A 75 -0.29 -0.61 -0.88
N PHE A 76 0.40 0.49 -0.55
CA PHE A 76 -0.26 1.69 -0.05
C PHE A 76 -1.20 2.30 -1.10
N ARG A 77 -0.72 2.47 -2.33
CA ARG A 77 -1.46 3.12 -3.43
C ARG A 77 -2.73 2.36 -3.78
N THR A 78 -2.65 1.06 -4.08
CA THR A 78 -3.83 0.29 -4.51
C THR A 78 -4.81 0.08 -3.38
N SER A 79 -4.32 -0.15 -2.14
CA SER A 79 -5.17 -0.27 -0.96
C SER A 79 -5.93 1.01 -0.68
N SER A 80 -5.24 2.15 -0.59
CA SER A 80 -5.88 3.44 -0.28
C SER A 80 -6.86 3.86 -1.37
N GLN A 81 -6.48 3.72 -2.64
CA GLN A 81 -7.32 4.13 -3.77
C GLN A 81 -8.57 3.25 -3.91
N TYR A 82 -8.43 1.92 -3.81
CA TYR A 82 -9.59 1.02 -3.92
C TYR A 82 -10.51 1.08 -2.71
N ALA A 83 -9.93 1.11 -1.50
CA ALA A 83 -10.70 1.16 -0.26
C ALA A 83 -11.43 2.51 -0.10
N SER A 84 -10.93 3.61 -0.70
CA SER A 84 -11.66 4.89 -0.71
C SER A 84 -13.06 4.80 -1.35
N GLY A 85 -13.29 3.84 -2.25
CA GLY A 85 -14.61 3.64 -2.88
C GLY A 85 -15.51 2.66 -2.13
N ALA A 86 -15.15 2.24 -0.91
CA ALA A 86 -15.86 1.15 -0.23
C ALA A 86 -17.29 1.52 0.12
N LEU A 87 -17.52 2.76 0.58
CA LEU A 87 -18.83 3.25 1.01
C LEU A 87 -19.82 3.24 -0.15
N GLU A 88 -19.46 3.82 -1.28
CA GLU A 88 -20.31 3.86 -2.49
C GLU A 88 -20.68 2.44 -2.97
N ALA A 89 -19.70 1.52 -3.01
CA ALA A 89 -19.89 0.17 -3.56
C ALA A 89 -20.58 -0.82 -2.61
N ASN A 90 -20.59 -0.53 -1.31
CA ASN A 90 -21.21 -1.36 -0.26
C ASN A 90 -22.44 -0.70 0.37
N ARG A 91 -22.90 0.45 -0.16
CA ARG A 91 -24.07 1.18 0.35
C ARG A 91 -25.31 0.29 0.61
N PRO A 92 -25.68 -0.65 -0.28
CA PRO A 92 -26.83 -1.54 -0.02
C PRO A 92 -26.66 -2.46 1.19
N LEU A 93 -25.42 -2.74 1.62
CA LEU A 93 -25.12 -3.61 2.75
C LEU A 93 -25.24 -2.88 4.09
N PHE A 94 -25.18 -1.55 4.12
CA PHE A 94 -25.29 -0.77 5.35
C PHE A 94 -26.71 -0.72 5.93
N HIS A 95 -27.70 -1.21 5.17
CA HIS A 95 -29.06 -1.43 5.70
C HIS A 95 -29.13 -2.62 6.68
N TYR A 96 -28.11 -3.47 6.72
CA TYR A 96 -28.02 -4.55 7.70
C TYR A 96 -27.36 -4.01 8.98
N PRO A 97 -28.01 -4.14 10.16
CA PRO A 97 -27.53 -3.60 11.42
C PRO A 97 -26.07 -3.91 11.82
N PRO A 98 -25.49 -5.09 11.49
CA PRO A 98 -24.12 -5.40 11.90
C PRO A 98 -23.03 -4.84 10.97
N VAL A 99 -23.36 -4.22 9.83
CA VAL A 99 -22.36 -3.78 8.84
C VAL A 99 -22.05 -2.30 9.00
N GLN A 100 -20.83 -1.98 9.43
CA GLN A 100 -20.36 -0.60 9.55
C GLN A 100 -19.56 -0.17 8.30
N PRO A 101 -19.55 1.13 7.94
CA PRO A 101 -18.71 1.65 6.85
C PRO A 101 -17.23 1.30 7.00
N VAL A 102 -16.76 1.27 8.25
CA VAL A 102 -15.39 0.88 8.64
C VAL A 102 -15.07 -0.55 8.19
N ASP A 103 -16.02 -1.49 8.33
CA ASP A 103 -15.82 -2.90 7.96
C ASP A 103 -15.60 -3.06 6.46
N ALA A 104 -16.31 -2.26 5.65
CA ALA A 104 -16.18 -2.29 4.20
C ALA A 104 -14.81 -1.75 3.73
N VAL A 105 -14.33 -0.66 4.34
CA VAL A 105 -13.01 -0.11 4.03
C VAL A 105 -11.92 -1.08 4.48
N LEU A 106 -12.04 -1.64 5.69
CA LEU A 106 -11.10 -2.61 6.24
C LEU A 106 -11.03 -3.88 5.38
N ALA A 107 -12.17 -4.42 4.96
CA ALA A 107 -12.23 -5.60 4.09
C ALA A 107 -11.46 -5.38 2.77
N ARG A 108 -11.57 -4.18 2.17
CA ARG A 108 -10.83 -3.84 0.94
C ARG A 108 -9.33 -3.68 1.18
N VAL A 109 -8.92 -3.07 2.27
CA VAL A 109 -7.49 -2.97 2.63
C VAL A 109 -6.89 -4.34 2.90
N LEU A 110 -7.61 -5.23 3.59
CA LEU A 110 -7.17 -6.61 3.84
C LEU A 110 -7.05 -7.41 2.54
N LEU A 111 -8.02 -7.27 1.63
CA LEU A 111 -7.96 -7.89 0.30
C LEU A 111 -6.71 -7.44 -0.46
N GLU A 112 -6.46 -6.13 -0.51
CA GLU A 112 -5.30 -5.58 -1.21
C GLU A 112 -3.97 -5.92 -0.56
N SER A 113 -3.94 -5.97 0.77
CA SER A 113 -2.76 -6.40 1.52
C SER A 113 -2.44 -7.87 1.24
N ALA A 114 -3.45 -8.74 1.22
CA ALA A 114 -3.28 -10.15 0.85
C ALA A 114 -2.77 -10.31 -0.59
N THR A 115 -3.34 -9.57 -1.54
CA THR A 115 -2.89 -9.56 -2.94
C THR A 115 -1.45 -9.05 -3.07
N ALA A 116 -1.09 -7.96 -2.38
CA ALA A 116 0.25 -7.42 -2.39
C ALA A 116 1.28 -8.38 -1.79
N LEU A 117 0.95 -9.06 -0.68
CA LEU A 117 1.80 -10.08 -0.07
C LEU A 117 2.01 -11.28 -1.01
N LEU A 118 0.97 -11.72 -1.70
CA LEU A 118 1.07 -12.77 -2.72
C LEU A 118 2.02 -12.33 -3.85
N VAL A 119 1.82 -11.13 -4.40
CA VAL A 119 2.67 -10.56 -5.46
C VAL A 119 4.12 -10.43 -5.00
N MET A 120 4.35 -9.90 -3.80
CA MET A 120 5.69 -9.79 -3.22
C MET A 120 6.34 -11.15 -3.05
N GLY A 121 5.61 -12.14 -2.55
CA GLY A 121 6.09 -13.53 -2.41
C GLY A 121 6.49 -14.13 -3.76
N LEU A 122 5.69 -13.91 -4.81
CA LEU A 122 6.00 -14.37 -6.16
C LEU A 122 7.21 -13.66 -6.76
N VAL A 123 7.28 -12.33 -6.66
CA VAL A 123 8.38 -11.52 -7.21
C VAL A 123 9.68 -11.81 -6.50
N PHE A 124 9.73 -11.69 -5.17
CA PHE A 124 10.96 -11.95 -4.41
C PHE A 124 11.33 -13.44 -4.42
N GLY A 125 10.36 -14.35 -4.40
CA GLY A 125 10.59 -15.78 -4.56
C GLY A 125 11.24 -16.11 -5.91
N ALA A 126 10.77 -15.50 -6.99
CA ALA A 126 11.38 -15.60 -8.32
C ALA A 126 12.80 -15.03 -8.36
N GLN A 127 13.04 -13.87 -7.73
CA GLN A 127 14.38 -13.26 -7.67
C GLN A 127 15.36 -14.13 -6.87
N ILE A 128 14.92 -14.75 -5.77
CA ILE A 128 15.76 -15.67 -4.99
C ILE A 128 16.05 -16.94 -5.78
N ALA A 129 15.03 -17.54 -6.40
CA ALA A 129 15.16 -18.82 -7.10
C ALA A 129 15.95 -18.73 -8.41
N TRP A 130 15.74 -17.68 -9.21
CA TRP A 130 16.32 -17.56 -10.56
C TRP A 130 17.47 -16.57 -10.66
N LEU A 131 17.48 -15.50 -9.87
CA LEU A 131 18.51 -14.46 -9.92
C LEU A 131 19.54 -14.56 -8.78
N ARG A 132 19.43 -15.60 -7.93
CA ARG A 132 20.30 -15.82 -6.75
C ARG A 132 20.35 -14.59 -5.83
N ALA A 133 19.26 -13.82 -5.77
CA ALA A 133 19.16 -12.70 -4.86
C ALA A 133 19.17 -13.18 -3.39
N PRO A 134 19.74 -12.40 -2.45
CA PRO A 134 19.73 -12.78 -1.06
C PRO A 134 18.28 -12.76 -0.50
N PRO A 135 17.97 -13.65 0.45
CA PRO A 135 16.72 -13.57 1.20
C PRO A 135 16.69 -12.29 2.05
N PRO A 136 15.50 -11.84 2.49
CA PRO A 136 15.37 -10.64 3.29
C PRO A 136 16.16 -10.74 4.61
N ALA A 137 16.93 -9.70 4.92
CA ALA A 137 17.79 -9.65 6.10
C ALA A 137 16.99 -9.61 7.41
N HIS A 138 15.89 -8.86 7.45
CA HIS A 138 15.07 -8.61 8.62
C HIS A 138 13.57 -8.78 8.31
N PRO A 139 13.07 -10.03 8.20
CA PRO A 139 11.68 -10.29 7.80
C PRO A 139 10.64 -9.69 8.76
N LEU A 140 10.94 -9.61 10.06
CA LEU A 140 10.03 -8.97 11.04
C LEU A 140 9.89 -7.46 10.79
N GLN A 141 10.97 -6.78 10.40
CA GLN A 141 10.92 -5.37 10.03
C GLN A 141 10.07 -5.16 8.78
N LEU A 142 10.20 -6.04 7.78
CA LEU A 142 9.37 -6.00 6.58
C LEU A 142 7.88 -6.10 6.92
N LEU A 143 7.51 -7.08 7.76
CA LEU A 143 6.12 -7.23 8.20
C LEU A 143 5.63 -6.00 8.97
N ALA A 144 6.45 -5.41 9.84
CA ALA A 144 6.10 -4.19 10.56
C ALA A 144 5.87 -3.01 9.60
N VAL A 145 6.75 -2.79 8.63
CA VAL A 145 6.62 -1.71 7.64
C VAL A 145 5.41 -1.91 6.74
N LEU A 146 5.16 -3.14 6.27
CA LEU A 146 3.96 -3.45 5.49
C LEU A 146 2.67 -3.27 6.29
N GLY A 147 2.69 -3.63 7.58
CA GLY A 147 1.59 -3.36 8.50
C GLY A 147 1.32 -1.87 8.63
N LEU A 148 2.35 -1.05 8.86
CA LEU A 148 2.23 0.40 8.91
C LEU A 148 1.74 1.00 7.58
N ALA A 149 2.21 0.50 6.44
CA ALA A 149 1.75 0.90 5.13
C ALA A 149 0.25 0.60 4.91
N ALA A 150 -0.21 -0.59 5.34
CA ALA A 150 -1.61 -0.96 5.31
C ALA A 150 -2.47 -0.12 6.26
N THR A 151 -1.97 0.18 7.47
CA THR A 151 -2.64 1.08 8.43
C THR A 151 -2.77 2.50 7.87
N LEU A 152 -1.70 3.02 7.26
CA LEU A 152 -1.73 4.32 6.60
C LEU A 152 -2.72 4.32 5.43
N ALA A 153 -2.72 3.27 4.61
CA ALA A 153 -3.66 3.13 3.51
C ALA A 153 -5.11 3.10 4.00
N PHE A 154 -5.38 2.42 5.12
CA PHE A 154 -6.68 2.39 5.76
C PHE A 154 -7.12 3.77 6.26
N GLY A 155 -6.27 4.49 7.00
CA GLY A 155 -6.59 5.83 7.48
C GLY A 155 -6.87 6.82 6.33
N VAL A 156 -6.01 6.82 5.31
CA VAL A 156 -6.20 7.65 4.11
C VAL A 156 -7.47 7.25 3.35
N ALA A 157 -7.75 5.95 3.20
CA ALA A 157 -8.96 5.47 2.55
C ALA A 157 -10.23 5.90 3.28
N MET A 158 -10.24 5.87 4.62
CA MET A 158 -11.36 6.33 5.44
C MET A 158 -11.62 7.83 5.22
N CYS A 159 -10.58 8.66 5.28
CA CYS A 159 -10.68 10.10 4.99
C CYS A 159 -11.27 10.35 3.59
N LEU A 160 -10.72 9.68 2.57
CA LEU A 160 -11.17 9.82 1.19
C LEU A 160 -12.60 9.29 0.98
N ALA A 161 -12.96 8.18 1.61
CA ALA A 161 -14.28 7.59 1.46
C ALA A 161 -15.37 8.53 1.96
N THR A 162 -15.16 9.17 3.11
CA THR A 162 -16.08 10.20 3.60
C THR A 162 -16.05 11.45 2.71
N ALA A 163 -14.87 11.93 2.30
CA ALA A 163 -14.77 13.13 1.48
C ALA A 163 -15.43 12.97 0.10
N ARG A 164 -15.39 11.77 -0.48
CA ARG A 164 -16.04 11.44 -1.76
C ARG A 164 -17.56 11.52 -1.72
N GLU A 165 -18.19 11.35 -0.56
CA GLU A 165 -19.65 11.54 -0.43
C GLU A 165 -20.07 13.00 -0.73
N TRP A 166 -19.17 13.96 -0.46
CA TRP A 166 -19.38 15.39 -0.73
C TRP A 166 -18.86 15.80 -2.10
N LEU A 167 -17.70 15.25 -2.48
CA LEU A 167 -17.03 15.59 -3.74
C LEU A 167 -16.52 14.31 -4.43
N PRO A 168 -17.35 13.65 -5.26
CA PRO A 168 -17.01 12.38 -5.90
C PRO A 168 -15.72 12.44 -6.75
N SER A 169 -15.38 13.61 -7.31
CA SER A 169 -14.18 13.83 -8.11
C SER A 169 -12.87 13.69 -7.32
N LEU A 170 -12.91 13.69 -5.98
CA LEU A 170 -11.72 13.48 -5.14
C LEU A 170 -11.04 12.14 -5.38
N GLY A 171 -11.79 11.09 -5.73
CA GLY A 171 -11.20 9.79 -6.07
C GLY A 171 -10.29 9.87 -7.29
N HIS A 172 -10.68 10.63 -8.31
CA HIS A 172 -9.88 10.85 -9.51
C HIS A 172 -8.67 11.74 -9.21
N LEU A 173 -8.87 12.84 -8.47
CA LEU A 173 -7.78 13.72 -8.06
C LEU A 173 -6.73 12.96 -7.26
N TYR A 174 -7.15 12.13 -6.31
CA TYR A 174 -6.24 11.28 -5.54
C TYR A 174 -5.42 10.34 -6.44
N GLY A 175 -6.07 9.70 -7.41
CA GLY A 175 -5.39 8.85 -8.39
C GLY A 175 -4.32 9.60 -9.21
N VAL A 176 -4.58 10.86 -9.58
CA VAL A 176 -3.61 11.72 -10.26
C VAL A 176 -2.45 12.07 -9.33
N LEU A 177 -2.71 12.42 -8.06
CA LEU A 177 -1.69 12.76 -7.07
C LEU A 177 -0.75 11.60 -6.75
N MET A 178 -1.20 10.35 -6.89
CA MET A 178 -0.34 9.17 -6.74
C MET A 178 0.79 9.12 -7.79
N GLY A 179 0.64 9.77 -8.95
CA GLY A 179 1.68 9.83 -9.98
C GLY A 179 2.92 10.61 -9.51
N PRO A 180 2.80 11.89 -9.12
CA PRO A 180 3.89 12.63 -8.49
C PRO A 180 4.39 11.97 -7.20
N ALA A 181 3.49 11.42 -6.37
CA ALA A 181 3.89 10.72 -5.14
C ALA A 181 4.78 9.51 -5.41
N PHE A 182 4.57 8.80 -6.52
CA PHE A 182 5.42 7.68 -6.97
C PHE A 182 6.85 8.11 -7.30
N LEU A 183 7.04 9.33 -7.84
CA LEU A 183 8.37 9.87 -8.10
C LEU A 183 9.05 10.35 -6.81
N LEU A 184 8.27 10.93 -5.88
CA LEU A 184 8.77 11.52 -4.64
C LEU A 184 8.91 10.54 -3.48
N SER A 185 8.49 9.28 -3.62
CA SER A 185 8.51 8.27 -2.56
C SER A 185 9.83 7.50 -2.45
N GLY A 186 10.88 7.91 -3.16
CA GLY A 186 12.18 7.24 -3.12
C GLY A 186 12.20 5.91 -3.88
N ILE A 187 11.27 5.64 -4.80
CA ILE A 187 11.27 4.38 -5.57
C ILE A 187 12.49 4.29 -6.50
N PHE A 188 12.95 5.42 -7.05
CA PHE A 188 14.05 5.47 -8.02
C PHE A 188 15.41 5.85 -7.42
N PHE A 189 15.44 6.27 -6.17
CA PHE A 189 16.62 6.79 -5.50
C PHE A 189 16.62 6.45 -4.03
N SER A 190 17.80 6.43 -3.40
CA SER A 190 17.91 6.38 -1.95
C SER A 190 17.88 7.80 -1.40
N LEU A 191 17.19 8.01 -0.27
CA LEU A 191 17.13 9.31 0.38
C LEU A 191 18.52 9.84 0.77
N HIS A 192 19.44 8.93 1.13
CA HIS A 192 20.82 9.28 1.47
C HIS A 192 21.64 9.84 0.30
N ALA A 193 21.24 9.55 -0.94
CA ALA A 193 21.91 10.04 -2.14
C ALA A 193 21.46 11.44 -2.56
N MET A 194 20.49 12.04 -1.88
CA MET A 194 19.93 13.35 -2.22
C MET A 194 20.71 14.50 -1.55
N PRO A 195 20.81 15.67 -2.20
CA PRO A 195 21.32 16.89 -1.56
C PRO A 195 20.54 17.24 -0.30
N GLU A 196 21.20 17.83 0.71
CA GLU A 196 20.64 18.10 2.03
C GLU A 196 19.27 18.81 1.99
N GLY A 197 19.13 19.88 1.19
CA GLY A 197 17.87 20.62 1.09
C GLY A 197 16.70 19.80 0.54
N ALA A 198 16.95 18.91 -0.44
CA ALA A 198 15.91 18.02 -0.96
C ALA A 198 15.59 16.90 0.03
N ARG A 199 16.62 16.37 0.70
CA ARG A 199 16.49 15.34 1.73
C ARG A 199 15.57 15.82 2.86
N ASP A 200 15.80 17.01 3.40
CA ASP A 200 15.06 17.54 4.54
C ASP A 200 13.57 17.74 4.23
N MET A 201 13.22 18.09 2.98
CA MET A 201 11.83 18.16 2.53
C MET A 201 11.20 16.77 2.36
N LEU A 202 11.97 15.84 1.81
CA LEU A 202 11.51 14.49 1.48
C LEU A 202 11.26 13.63 2.73
N VAL A 203 11.98 13.86 3.84
CA VAL A 203 11.77 13.14 5.11
C VAL A 203 10.34 13.30 5.65
N TRP A 204 9.65 14.40 5.35
CA TRP A 204 8.26 14.59 5.76
C TRP A 204 7.27 13.68 5.02
N ASN A 205 7.67 13.07 3.91
CA ASN A 205 6.82 12.17 3.16
C ASN A 205 6.77 10.78 3.85
N PRO A 206 5.61 10.35 4.42
CA PRO A 206 5.50 9.03 5.06
C PRO A 206 5.74 7.87 4.08
N LEU A 207 5.54 8.09 2.77
CA LEU A 207 5.77 7.06 1.76
C LEU A 207 7.27 6.76 1.58
N ILE A 208 8.15 7.71 1.88
CA ILE A 208 9.59 7.45 1.88
C ILE A 208 9.95 6.51 3.01
N HIS A 209 9.38 6.70 4.20
CA HIS A 209 9.61 5.80 5.34
C HIS A 209 9.11 4.37 5.08
N ILE A 210 8.04 4.22 4.29
CA ILE A 210 7.58 2.91 3.82
C ILE A 210 8.62 2.27 2.88
N VAL A 211 9.13 3.01 1.90
CA VAL A 211 10.09 2.50 0.91
C VAL A 211 11.46 2.23 1.54
N GLU A 212 12.02 3.18 2.26
CA GLU A 212 13.32 3.06 2.95
C GLU A 212 13.27 2.01 4.07
N GLY A 213 12.14 1.94 4.80
CA GLY A 213 11.91 0.91 5.81
C GLY A 213 11.86 -0.49 5.24
N PHE A 214 11.21 -0.67 4.09
CA PHE A 214 11.17 -1.96 3.39
C PHE A 214 12.55 -2.31 2.82
N ARG A 215 13.26 -1.35 2.22
CA ARG A 215 14.62 -1.57 1.69
C ARG A 215 15.62 -1.96 2.77
N SER A 216 15.65 -1.25 3.89
CA SER A 216 16.55 -1.56 5.01
C SER A 216 16.25 -2.93 5.64
N GLY A 217 14.99 -3.37 5.62
CA GLY A 217 14.62 -4.72 6.06
C GLY A 217 14.98 -5.82 5.06
N TYR A 218 15.02 -5.52 3.75
CA TYR A 218 15.30 -6.50 2.70
C TYR A 218 16.79 -6.59 2.36
N LEU A 219 17.41 -5.45 2.04
CA LEU A 219 18.77 -5.34 1.54
C LEU A 219 19.78 -5.31 2.69
N ALA A 220 20.57 -6.38 2.83
CA ALA A 220 21.64 -6.43 3.81
C ALA A 220 22.67 -5.30 3.57
N GLY A 221 22.96 -4.53 4.63
CA GLY A 221 23.92 -3.42 4.59
C GLY A 221 23.37 -2.09 4.08
N TYR A 222 22.11 -2.03 3.64
CA TYR A 222 21.46 -0.79 3.25
C TYR A 222 21.24 0.10 4.48
N ARG A 223 21.80 1.31 4.45
CA ARG A 223 21.66 2.30 5.54
C ARG A 223 20.59 3.32 5.18
N ALA A 224 19.60 3.45 6.05
CA ALA A 224 18.57 4.48 5.98
C ALA A 224 18.63 5.34 7.25
N PRO A 225 19.62 6.25 7.39
CA PRO A 225 19.78 7.04 8.61
C PRO A 225 18.61 7.98 8.87
N GLU A 226 17.90 8.40 7.83
CA GLU A 226 16.73 9.27 7.91
C GLU A 226 15.41 8.51 8.12
N LEU A 227 15.44 7.18 8.25
CA LEU A 227 14.25 6.36 8.51
C LEU A 227 13.72 6.60 9.93
N ASP A 228 12.45 6.99 10.02
CA ASP A 228 11.73 7.13 11.28
C ASP A 228 10.41 6.34 11.25
N LEU A 229 10.47 5.12 11.80
CA LEU A 229 9.30 4.24 11.93
C LEU A 229 8.28 4.77 12.95
N ALA A 230 8.72 5.55 13.94
CA ALA A 230 7.83 6.15 14.92
C ALA A 230 7.02 7.28 14.28
N TYR A 231 7.66 8.13 13.45
CA TYR A 231 6.98 9.11 12.61
C TYR A 231 5.94 8.46 11.71
N LEU A 232 6.31 7.38 11.01
CA LEU A 232 5.37 6.65 10.15
C LEU A 232 4.19 6.10 10.96
N ALA A 233 4.43 5.52 12.14
CA ALA A 233 3.38 5.01 13.02
C ALA A 233 2.45 6.12 13.54
N TRP A 234 3.00 7.27 13.93
CA TRP A 234 2.23 8.44 14.33
C TRP A 234 1.36 8.98 13.20
N PHE A 235 1.92 9.08 11.99
CA PHE A 235 1.19 9.56 10.82
C PHE A 235 0.09 8.58 10.40
N ALA A 236 0.39 7.27 10.40
CA ALA A 236 -0.59 6.22 10.14
C ALA A 236 -1.72 6.24 11.18
N GLY A 237 -1.39 6.24 12.48
CA GLY A 237 -2.37 6.33 13.56
C GLY A 237 -3.21 7.61 13.50
N GLY A 238 -2.57 8.76 13.25
CA GLY A 238 -3.23 10.05 13.09
C GLY A 238 -4.23 10.06 11.93
N SER A 239 -3.86 9.48 10.77
CA SER A 239 -4.77 9.36 9.63
C SER A 239 -5.97 8.44 9.92
N VAL A 240 -5.79 7.38 10.70
CA VAL A 240 -6.88 6.50 11.14
C VAL A 240 -7.83 7.24 12.07
N VAL A 241 -7.30 7.94 13.09
CA VAL A 241 -8.10 8.73 14.02
C VAL A 241 -8.89 9.80 13.26
N LEU A 242 -8.25 10.52 12.33
CA LEU A 242 -8.90 11.52 11.49
C LEU A 242 -10.00 10.89 10.62
N GLY A 243 -9.72 9.78 9.95
CA GLY A 243 -10.67 9.10 9.09
C GLY A 243 -11.90 8.60 9.86
N LEU A 244 -11.69 8.01 11.03
CA LEU A 244 -12.77 7.59 11.92
C LEU A 244 -13.59 8.78 12.43
N ALA A 245 -12.93 9.86 12.86
CA ALA A 245 -13.61 11.07 13.30
C ALA A 245 -14.51 11.64 12.19
N LEU A 246 -14.00 11.75 10.96
CA LEU A 246 -14.76 12.21 9.80
C LEU A 246 -15.97 11.30 9.50
N THR A 247 -15.78 9.98 9.52
CA THR A 247 -16.87 9.04 9.28
C THR A 247 -17.95 9.11 10.37
N LEU A 248 -17.56 9.29 11.64
CA LEU A 248 -18.52 9.42 12.74
C LEU A 248 -19.31 10.74 12.69
N THR A 249 -18.68 11.84 12.28
CA THR A 249 -19.34 13.16 12.21
C THR A 249 -20.23 13.30 10.97
N PHE A 250 -19.80 12.78 9.82
CA PHE A 250 -20.49 13.01 8.55
C PHE A 250 -21.25 11.78 8.02
N GLY A 251 -20.86 10.57 8.40
CA GLY A 251 -21.47 9.33 7.89
C GLY A 251 -22.92 9.07 8.33
N ARG A 252 -23.38 9.71 9.42
CA ARG A 252 -24.79 9.58 9.88
C ARG A 252 -25.81 10.32 9.01
N LYS A 253 -25.37 11.18 8.08
CA LYS A 253 -26.28 11.90 7.17
C LYS A 253 -26.56 11.14 5.86
N ALA A 254 -25.87 10.02 5.61
CA ALA A 254 -25.95 9.26 4.36
C ALA A 254 -26.65 7.90 4.48
N SER A 255 -26.97 7.47 5.71
CA SER A 255 -27.72 6.25 6.06
C SER A 255 -29.22 6.46 6.05
#